data_AF-A0A519L5G2-F1
#
_entry.id   AF-A0A519L5G2-F1
#
_cell.length_a   1.000
_cell.length_b   1.000
_cell.length_c   1.000
_cell.angle_alpha   90.00
_cell.angle_beta   90.00
_cell.angle_gamma   90.00
#
_symmetry.space_group_name_H-M   'P 1'
#
loop_
_entity.id
_entity.type
_entity.pdbx_description
1 polymer ?
#
loop_
_entity_poly.entity_id
_entity_poly.type
_entity_poly.pdbx_seq_one_letter_code
_entity_poly.pdbx_strand_id
1 'polypeptide(L)' 'MQSDPQLDAVLAQCLAELDLSSADGRAGLRAALRHLEEAAPKQIEASAARVQRRRLGLPVRP' A
#
# COMPACT_ATOMS: atom_id res chain seq x y z
N MET A 1 16.43 3.05 -3.93
CA MET A 1 16.22 3.53 -2.55
C MET A 1 16.41 2.35 -1.63
N GLN A 2 17.38 2.42 -0.71
CA GLN A 2 17.41 1.46 0.41
C GLN A 2 16.30 1.88 1.37
N SER A 3 15.40 0.94 1.68
CA SER A 3 14.32 1.17 2.64
C SER A 3 14.91 1.31 4.05
N ASP A 4 14.44 2.30 4.81
CA ASP A 4 14.73 2.40 6.24
C ASP A 4 13.75 1.47 6.99
N PRO A 5 14.24 0.37 7.60
CA PRO A 5 13.38 -0.62 8.24
C PRO A 5 12.59 -0.05 9.43
N GLN A 6 13.08 1.01 10.06
CA GLN A 6 12.40 1.66 11.17
C GLN A 6 11.23 2.52 10.68
N LEU A 7 11.43 3.22 9.56
CA LEU A 7 10.35 3.94 8.88
C LEU A 7 9.27 2.98 8.36
N ASP A 8 9.67 1.85 7.79
CA ASP A 8 8.74 0.83 7.29
C ASP A 8 7.85 0.28 8.42
N ALA A 9 8.42 0.03 9.60
CA ALA A 9 7.68 -0.44 10.78
C ALA A 9 6.66 0.60 11.28
N VAL A 10 7.05 1.88 11.34
CA VAL A 10 6.15 2.98 11.74
C VAL A 10 4.99 3.11 10.76
N LEU A 11 5.28 3.09 9.44
CA LEU A 11 4.24 3.18 8.42
C LEU A 11 3.28 1.99 8.47
N ALA A 12 3.81 0.78 8.68
CA ALA A 12 2.98 -0.41 8.84
C ALA A 12 2.03 -0.29 10.06
N GLN A 13 2.54 0.23 11.17
CA GLN A 13 1.73 0.44 12.37
C GLN A 13 0.65 1.51 12.15
N CYS A 14 0.99 2.66 11.57
CA CYS A 14 0.01 3.70 11.24
C CYS A 14 -1.08 3.20 10.28
N LEU A 15 -0.72 2.38 9.29
CA LEU A 15 -1.69 1.78 8.38
C LEU A 15 -2.58 0.73 9.05
N ALA A 16 -2.07 -0.01 10.05
CA ALA A 16 -2.84 -0.99 10.81
C ALA A 16 -3.86 -0.34 11.76
N GLU A 17 -3.56 0.86 12.26
CA GLU A 17 -4.43 1.62 13.16
C GLU A 17 -5.48 2.49 12.43
N LEU A 18 -5.43 2.55 11.09
CA LEU A 18 -6.43 3.29 10.30
C LEU A 18 -7.82 2.65 10.41
N ASP A 19 -8.75 3.39 11.01
CA ASP A 19 -10.18 3.02 10.97
C ASP A 19 -10.80 3.33 9.61
N LEU A 20 -10.87 2.32 8.75
CA LEU A 20 -11.47 2.43 7.42
C LEU A 20 -13.01 2.55 7.43
N SER A 21 -13.65 2.34 8.58
CA SER A 21 -15.10 2.59 8.75
C SER A 21 -15.41 4.08 8.86
N SER A 22 -14.45 4.89 9.35
CA SER A 22 -14.54 6.35 9.39
C SER A 22 -14.27 7.01 8.03
N ALA A 23 -14.85 8.20 7.82
CA ALA A 23 -14.57 9.01 6.64
C ALA A 23 -13.10 9.48 6.61
N ASP A 24 -12.58 9.87 7.77
CA ASP A 24 -11.23 10.40 7.92
C ASP A 24 -10.16 9.33 7.68
N GLY A 25 -10.36 8.11 8.18
CA GLY A 25 -9.44 7.00 7.92
C GLY A 25 -9.40 6.63 6.43
N ARG A 26 -10.54 6.67 5.73
CA ARG A 26 -10.55 6.50 4.26
C ARG A 26 -9.86 7.64 3.54
N ALA A 27 -10.02 8.88 4.00
CA ALA A 27 -9.33 10.04 3.43
C ALA A 27 -7.81 9.94 3.62
N GLY A 28 -7.35 9.56 4.82
CA GLY A 28 -5.95 9.32 5.14
C GLY A 28 -5.33 8.21 4.27
N LEU A 29 -6.03 7.08 4.12
CA LEU A 29 -5.57 6.01 3.23
C LEU A 29 -5.45 6.48 1.78
N ARG A 30 -6.44 7.24 1.26
CA ARG A 30 -6.39 7.79 -0.10
C ARG A 30 -5.22 8.75 -0.29
N ALA A 31 -4.95 9.60 0.70
CA ALA A 31 -3.82 10.52 0.65
C ALA A 31 -2.48 9.76 0.62
N ALA A 32 -2.32 8.73 1.46
CA ALA A 32 -1.12 7.89 1.48
C ALA A 32 -0.90 7.17 0.14
N LEU A 33 -1.95 6.56 -0.42
CA LEU A 33 -1.89 5.91 -1.74
C LEU A 33 -1.55 6.91 -2.85
N ARG A 34 -2.15 8.10 -2.84
CA ARG A 34 -1.82 9.13 -3.83
C ARG A 34 -0.34 9.53 -3.75
N HIS A 35 0.18 9.74 -2.56
CA HIS A 35 1.59 10.10 -2.37
C HIS A 35 2.53 8.98 -2.86
N LEU A 36 2.19 7.71 -2.58
CA LEU A 36 2.95 6.57 -3.09
C LEU A 36 2.96 6.50 -4.62
N GLU A 37 1.84 6.81 -5.28
CA GLU A 37 1.75 6.84 -6.74
C GLU A 37 2.55 8.01 -7.34
N GLU A 38 2.54 9.18 -6.69
CA GLU A 38 3.36 10.33 -7.09
C GLU A 38 4.86 10.05 -6.94
N ALA A 39 5.27 9.39 -5.84
CA ALA A 39 6.66 9.04 -5.58
C ALA A 39 7.16 7.85 -6.42
N ALA A 40 6.28 6.90 -6.73
CA ALA A 40 6.60 5.69 -7.47
C ALA A 40 5.43 5.24 -8.38
N PRO A 41 5.35 5.83 -9.59
CA PRO A 41 4.25 5.56 -10.52
C PRO A 41 4.09 4.07 -10.83
N LYS A 42 2.84 3.63 -10.95
CA LYS A 42 2.40 2.26 -11.28
C LYS A 42 2.73 1.19 -10.24
N GLN A 43 3.38 1.54 -9.12
CA GLN A 43 3.68 0.56 -8.07
C GLN A 43 2.42 0.04 -7.37
N ILE A 44 1.40 0.89 -7.22
CA ILE A 44 0.13 0.49 -6.60
C ILE A 44 -0.62 -0.46 -7.52
N GLU A 45 -0.71 -0.14 -8.81
CA GLU A 45 -1.31 -1.03 -9.83
C GLU A 45 -0.58 -2.36 -9.92
N ALA A 46 0.75 -2.35 -9.96
CA ALA A 46 1.56 -3.57 -9.97
C ALA A 46 1.34 -4.40 -8.70
N SER A 47 1.21 -3.77 -7.54
CA SER A 47 0.94 -4.45 -6.27
C SER A 47 -0.49 -5.02 -6.23
N ALA A 48 -1.48 -4.28 -6.71
CA ALA A 48 -2.86 -4.73 -6.82
C ALA A 48 -2.99 -5.94 -7.77
N ALA A 49 -2.32 -5.88 -8.93
CA ALA A 49 -2.27 -7.00 -9.87
C ALA A 49 -1.63 -8.25 -9.23
N ARG A 50 -0.57 -8.09 -8.44
CA ARG A 50 0.04 -9.20 -7.68
C ARG A 50 -0.93 -9.81 -6.68
N VAL A 51 -1.66 -9.00 -5.92
CA VAL A 51 -2.68 -9.47 -4.97
C VAL A 51 -3.81 -10.23 -5.67
N GLN A 52 -4.32 -9.69 -6.79
CA GLN A 52 -5.37 -10.34 -7.57
C GLN A 52 -4.91 -11.67 -8.17
N ARG A 53 -3.70 -11.72 -8.74
CA ARG A 53 -3.13 -12.98 -9.26
C ARG A 53 -3.02 -14.05 -8.17
N ARG A 54 -2.55 -13.68 -6.96
CA ARG A 54 -2.50 -14.61 -5.81
C ARG A 54 -3.89 -15.14 -5.46
N ARG A 55 -4.91 -14.27 -5.41
CA ARG A 55 -6.30 -14.68 -5.13
C ARG A 55 -6.85 -15.66 -6.18
N LEU A 56 -6.40 -15.56 -7.42
CA LEU A 56 -6.79 -16.43 -8.53
C LEU A 56 -5.90 -17.68 -8.69
N GLY A 57 -4.93 -17.90 -7.80
CA GLY A 57 -3.98 -19.01 -7.89
C GLY A 57 -2.99 -18.90 -9.06
N LEU A 58 -2.87 -17.71 -9.66
CA LEU A 58 -1.96 -17.47 -10.78
C LEU A 58 -0.54 -17.17 -10.29
N PRO A 59 0.50 -17.63 -11.01
CA PRO A 59 1.87 -17.38 -10.63
C PRO A 59 2.17 -15.88 -10.63
N VAL A 60 2.90 -15.40 -9.63
CA VAL A 60 3.41 -14.03 -9.54
C VAL A 60 4.89 -14.07 -9.87
N ARG A 61 5.31 -13.45 -10.99
CA ARG A 61 6.73 -13.29 -11.28
C ARG A 61 7.31 -12.13 -10.44
N PRO A 62 8.56 -12.26 -9.95
CA PRO A 62 9.26 -11.21 -9.22
C PRO A 62 9.54 -10.00 -10.10
#